data_AF-A0A838E3I9-F1
#
_entry.id   AF-A0A838E3I9-F1
#
_cell.length_a   1.000
_cell.length_b   1.000
_cell.length_c   1.000
_cell.angle_alpha   90.00
_cell.angle_beta   90.00
_cell.angle_gamma   90.00
#
_symmetry.space_group_name_H-M   'P 1'
#
loop_
_entity.id
_entity.type
_entity.pdbx_description
1 polymer ?
#
loop_
_entity_poly.entity_id
_entity_poly.type
_entity_poly.pdbx_seq_one_letter_code
_entity_poly.pdbx_strand_id
1 'polypeptide(L)'
;MHQIFSFVFDMGNVLFTRDVVVDTDGAPKVTFTPLDEGIALLKECHALSEQQGSLLLACTNLKKQELILLKELFPETIALFKGIVAPDVALSKKPDAAIFQYMLATYDLIAHRTLFFDDDIRNIEAARLAGLRGIQVVDFAQVRKEMKRHIPDFALR
;
A
#
# COMPACT_ATOMS: atom_id res chain seq x y z
N MET A 1 -17.21 -9.95 18.58
CA MET A 1 -15.75 -9.78 18.45
C MET A 1 -15.51 -9.08 17.13
N HIS A 2 -14.93 -7.87 17.16
CA HIS A 2 -14.55 -7.15 15.94
C HIS A 2 -13.37 -7.89 15.28
N GLN A 3 -13.44 -8.10 13.97
CA GLN A 3 -12.37 -8.77 13.23
C GLN A 3 -11.19 -7.82 13.06
N ILE A 4 -10.00 -8.25 13.49
CA ILE A 4 -8.74 -7.50 13.36
C ILE A 4 -8.24 -7.61 11.92
N PHE A 5 -7.85 -6.48 11.31
CA PHE A 5 -7.31 -6.44 9.95
C PHE A 5 -5.91 -5.83 9.90
N SER A 6 -5.00 -6.43 9.15
CA SER A 6 -3.76 -5.76 8.71
C SER A 6 -3.99 -5.05 7.38
N PHE A 7 -3.23 -3.99 7.12
CA PHE A 7 -3.38 -3.17 5.92
C PHE A 7 -2.08 -3.20 5.09
N VAL A 8 -2.23 -3.30 3.78
CA VAL A 8 -1.13 -3.28 2.82
C VAL A 8 -1.46 -2.31 1.72
N PHE A 9 -0.58 -1.34 1.46
CA PHE A 9 -0.77 -0.35 0.41
C PHE A 9 0.25 -0.53 -0.72
N ASP A 10 -0.19 -0.38 -1.97
CA ASP A 10 0.71 0.11 -3.00
C ASP A 10 1.04 1.59 -2.76
N MET A 11 2.13 2.06 -3.37
CA MET A 11 2.53 3.46 -3.30
C MET A 11 2.13 4.27 -4.54
N GLY A 12 2.33 3.73 -5.75
CA GLY A 12 2.11 4.47 -6.99
C GLY A 12 0.62 4.61 -7.27
N ASN A 13 0.16 5.82 -7.58
CA ASN A 13 -1.25 6.16 -7.83
C ASN A 13 -2.22 5.81 -6.69
N VAL A 14 -1.73 5.31 -5.56
CA VAL A 14 -2.50 5.08 -4.32
C VAL A 14 -2.11 6.09 -3.26
N LEU A 15 -0.81 6.32 -3.04
CA LEU A 15 -0.30 7.27 -2.04
C LEU A 15 0.43 8.44 -2.68
N PHE A 16 1.07 8.21 -3.82
CA PHE A 16 1.83 9.21 -4.56
C PHE A 16 1.60 9.07 -6.05
N THR A 17 1.44 10.18 -6.77
CA THR A 17 1.69 10.17 -8.22
C THR A 17 3.19 10.00 -8.44
N ARG A 18 3.55 9.30 -9.52
CA ARG A 18 4.93 9.10 -9.93
C ARG A 18 5.10 9.63 -11.34
N ASP A 19 5.77 10.76 -11.45
CA ASP A 19 6.00 11.44 -12.72
C ASP A 19 7.48 11.37 -13.11
N VAL A 20 7.75 11.49 -14.41
CA VAL A 20 9.10 11.69 -14.94
C VAL A 20 9.12 13.05 -15.58
N VAL A 21 9.82 13.98 -14.94
CA VAL A 21 10.05 15.33 -15.47
C VAL A 21 11.44 15.41 -16.09
N VAL A 22 11.64 16.38 -16.97
CA VAL A 22 12.96 16.69 -17.52
C VAL A 22 13.53 17.84 -16.71
N ASP A 23 14.73 17.68 -16.16
CA ASP A 23 15.41 18.75 -15.44
C ASP A 23 15.99 19.82 -16.38
N THR A 24 16.62 20.85 -15.81
CA THR A 24 17.21 21.96 -16.58
C THR A 24 18.32 21.52 -17.52
N ASP A 25 18.94 20.37 -17.25
CA ASP A 25 20.08 19.84 -18.00
C ASP A 25 19.63 18.79 -19.03
N GLY A 26 18.32 18.54 -19.13
CA GLY A 26 17.72 17.60 -20.08
C GLY A 26 17.66 16.16 -19.58
N ALA A 27 18.05 15.87 -18.34
CA ALA A 27 18.03 14.53 -17.78
C ALA A 27 16.64 14.18 -17.20
N PRO A 28 16.15 12.95 -17.40
CA PRO A 28 14.90 12.51 -16.81
C PRO A 28 15.05 12.33 -15.30
N LYS A 29 14.16 12.96 -14.54
CA LYS A 29 14.10 12.90 -13.08
C LYS A 29 12.72 12.39 -12.63
N VAL A 30 12.73 11.39 -11.77
CA VAL A 30 11.49 10.89 -11.12
C VAL A 30 11.09 11.85 -10.02
N THR A 31 9.80 12.19 -9.97
CA THR A 31 9.19 12.98 -8.90
C THR A 31 8.01 12.25 -8.30
N PHE A 32 7.72 12.56 -7.04
CA PHE A 32 6.59 12.01 -6.31
C PHE A 32 5.76 13.15 -5.73
N THR A 33 4.45 13.11 -5.92
CA THR A 33 3.51 14.07 -5.33
C THR A 33 2.50 13.29 -4.48
N PRO A 34 2.33 13.62 -3.19
CA PRO A 34 1.35 12.94 -2.35
C PRO A 34 -0.08 13.09 -2.89
N LEU A 35 -0.85 12.02 -2.77
CA LEU A 35 -2.30 12.04 -2.98
C LEU A 35 -2.98 12.24 -1.63
N ASP A 36 -3.58 13.41 -1.39
CA ASP A 36 -4.11 13.79 -0.08
C ASP A 36 -5.10 12.76 0.49
N GLU A 37 -6.01 12.25 -0.34
CA GLU A 37 -6.99 11.22 0.05
C GLU A 37 -6.32 9.87 0.36
N GLY A 38 -5.28 9.51 -0.38
CA GLY A 38 -4.47 8.32 -0.14
C GLY A 38 -3.71 8.40 1.18
N ILE A 39 -3.07 9.54 1.43
CA ILE A 39 -2.36 9.81 2.69
C ILE A 39 -3.34 9.87 3.87
N ALA A 40 -4.53 10.45 3.70
CA ALA A 40 -5.57 10.45 4.73
C ALA A 40 -6.01 9.02 5.08
N LEU A 41 -6.31 8.20 4.06
CA LEU A 41 -6.68 6.79 4.26
C LEU A 41 -5.55 6.00 4.95
N LEU A 42 -4.29 6.23 4.56
CA LEU A 42 -3.12 5.62 5.19
C LEU A 42 -3.05 5.94 6.68
N LYS A 43 -3.22 7.22 7.06
CA LYS A 43 -3.19 7.68 8.45
C LYS A 43 -4.33 7.08 9.29
N GLU A 44 -5.53 6.96 8.72
CA GLU A 44 -6.66 6.29 9.36
C GLU A 44 -6.39 4.81 9.59
N CYS A 45 -5.86 4.10 8.59
CA CYS A 45 -5.46 2.70 8.69
C CYS A 45 -4.32 2.49 9.71
N HIS A 46 -3.35 3.42 9.77
CA HIS A 46 -2.29 3.41 10.77
C HIS A 46 -2.85 3.55 12.20
N ALA A 47 -3.72 4.54 12.43
CA ALA A 47 -4.34 4.71 13.75
C ALA A 47 -5.14 3.46 14.17
N LEU A 48 -5.85 2.85 13.22
CA LEU A 48 -6.60 1.63 13.47
C LEU A 48 -5.66 0.43 13.72
N SER A 49 -4.55 0.29 12.98
CA SER A 49 -3.58 -0.79 13.21
C SER A 49 -2.95 -0.70 14.59
N GLU A 50 -2.61 0.50 15.05
CA GLU A 50 -2.10 0.73 16.40
C GLU A 50 -3.14 0.36 17.47
N GLN A 51 -4.41 0.77 17.29
CA GLN A 51 -5.48 0.47 18.25
C GLN A 51 -5.74 -1.03 18.41
N GLN A 52 -5.65 -1.80 17.31
CA GLN A 52 -5.99 -3.23 17.30
C GLN A 52 -4.76 -4.15 17.38
N GLY A 53 -3.54 -3.60 17.40
CA GLY A 53 -2.30 -4.36 17.38
C GLY A 53 -2.08 -5.16 16.09
N SER A 54 -2.43 -4.58 14.93
CA SER A 54 -2.18 -5.19 13.62
C SER A 54 -1.06 -4.48 12.85
N LEU A 55 -0.74 -4.98 11.66
CA LEU A 55 0.36 -4.45 10.85
C LEU A 55 -0.14 -3.52 9.75
N LEU A 56 0.64 -2.48 9.47
CA LEU A 56 0.56 -1.66 8.28
C LEU A 56 1.85 -1.83 7.47
N LEU A 57 1.74 -2.29 6.22
CA LEU A 57 2.86 -2.54 5.31
C LEU A 57 2.64 -1.85 3.97
N ALA A 58 3.73 -1.72 3.21
CA ALA A 58 3.64 -1.41 1.79
C ALA A 58 4.07 -2.61 0.94
N CYS A 59 3.41 -2.82 -0.19
CA CYS A 59 3.81 -3.78 -1.21
C CYS A 59 3.78 -3.06 -2.57
N THR A 60 4.96 -2.77 -3.14
CA THR A 60 5.07 -1.88 -4.30
C THR A 60 6.00 -2.43 -5.37
N ASN A 61 5.83 -1.99 -6.62
CA ASN A 61 6.72 -2.32 -7.75
C ASN A 61 7.80 -1.25 -7.99
N LEU A 62 7.90 -0.23 -7.13
CA LEU A 62 8.95 0.79 -7.19
C LEU A 62 10.34 0.16 -7.07
N LYS A 63 11.30 0.74 -7.80
CA LYS A 63 12.71 0.31 -7.75
C LYS A 63 13.39 0.84 -6.50
N LYS A 64 14.50 0.22 -6.13
CA LYS A 64 15.31 0.60 -4.95
C LYS A 64 15.65 2.10 -4.90
N GLN A 65 16.08 2.70 -6.02
CA GLN A 65 16.42 4.12 -6.09
C GLN A 65 15.20 5.02 -5.82
N GLU A 66 14.02 4.62 -6.29
CA GLU A 66 12.77 5.35 -6.09
C GLU A 66 12.32 5.27 -4.63
N LEU A 67 12.53 4.12 -3.97
CA LEU A 67 12.29 3.97 -2.54
C LEU A 67 13.25 4.79 -1.67
N ILE A 68 14.51 4.92 -2.08
CA ILE A 68 15.48 5.81 -1.41
C ILE A 68 14.97 7.26 -1.52
N LEU A 69 14.59 7.69 -2.72
CA LEU A 69 14.06 9.04 -2.94
C LEU A 69 12.78 9.30 -2.13
N LEU A 70 11.82 8.37 -2.10
CA LEU A 70 10.61 8.51 -1.30
C LEU A 70 10.90 8.64 0.20
N LYS A 71 11.91 7.90 0.71
CA LYS A 71 12.34 8.01 2.11
C LYS A 71 12.97 9.36 2.42
N GLU A 72 13.71 9.93 1.48
CA GLU A 72 14.29 11.26 1.63
C GLU A 72 13.24 12.38 1.58
N LEU A 73 12.28 12.27 0.66
CA LEU A 73 11.24 13.29 0.45
C LEU A 73 10.11 13.23 1.47
N PHE A 74 9.70 12.03 1.90
CA PHE A 74 8.53 11.81 2.76
C PHE A 74 8.84 10.88 3.94
N PRO A 75 9.88 11.15 4.75
CA PRO A 75 10.34 10.24 5.81
C PRO A 75 9.23 9.91 6.81
N GLU A 76 8.40 10.88 7.17
CA GLU A 76 7.28 10.69 8.11
C GLU A 76 6.21 9.74 7.59
N THR A 77 5.88 9.84 6.30
CA THR A 77 4.89 8.94 5.69
C THR A 77 5.43 7.52 5.57
N ILE A 78 6.70 7.40 5.16
CA ILE A 78 7.35 6.10 5.04
C ILE A 78 7.54 5.42 6.40
N ALA A 79 7.76 6.18 7.47
CA ALA A 79 7.92 5.66 8.83
C ALA A 79 6.64 5.01 9.40
N LEU A 80 5.45 5.26 8.81
CA LEU A 80 4.21 4.61 9.22
C LEU A 80 4.18 3.12 8.91
N PHE A 81 4.98 2.67 7.93
CA PHE A 81 5.00 1.27 7.54
C PHE A 81 5.95 0.46 8.43
N LYS A 82 5.45 -0.66 8.97
CA LYS A 82 6.30 -1.64 9.65
C LYS A 82 7.34 -2.25 8.71
N GLY A 83 7.03 -2.27 7.41
CA GLY A 83 7.90 -2.83 6.39
C GLY A 83 7.42 -2.49 4.97
N ILE A 84 8.37 -2.49 4.04
CA ILE A 84 8.12 -2.27 2.61
C ILE A 84 8.59 -3.51 1.86
N VAL A 85 7.68 -4.16 1.15
CA VAL A 85 7.96 -5.26 0.24
C VAL A 85 8.04 -4.70 -1.18
N ALA A 86 9.20 -4.83 -1.80
CA ALA A 86 9.48 -4.35 -3.15
C ALA A 86 10.31 -5.38 -3.93
N PRO A 87 10.48 -5.24 -5.25
CA PRO A 87 11.07 -6.30 -6.06
C PRO A 87 12.53 -6.62 -5.73
N ASP A 88 13.26 -5.66 -5.18
CA ASP A 88 14.64 -5.88 -4.72
C ASP A 88 14.72 -6.74 -3.45
N VAL A 89 13.69 -6.70 -2.61
CA VAL A 89 13.60 -7.48 -1.35
C VAL A 89 12.94 -8.84 -1.60
N ALA A 90 11.84 -8.87 -2.36
CA ALA A 90 11.05 -10.08 -2.58
C ALA A 90 11.55 -10.94 -3.75
N LEU A 91 12.46 -10.42 -4.59
CA LEU A 91 12.91 -11.06 -5.84
C LEU A 91 11.74 -11.41 -6.79
N SER A 92 10.61 -10.73 -6.64
CA SER A 92 9.39 -10.87 -7.42
C SER A 92 8.64 -9.54 -7.39
N LYS A 93 7.68 -9.32 -8.29
CA LYS A 93 6.91 -8.08 -8.38
C LYS A 93 5.44 -8.40 -8.66
N LYS A 94 4.53 -7.55 -8.21
CA LYS A 94 3.11 -7.69 -8.54
C LYS A 94 2.93 -7.61 -10.08
N PRO A 95 2.05 -8.41 -10.71
CA PRO A 95 1.04 -9.29 -10.10
C PRO A 95 1.52 -10.74 -9.86
N ASP A 96 2.82 -11.03 -9.86
CA ASP A 96 3.28 -12.38 -9.51
C ASP A 96 2.88 -12.74 -8.07
N ALA A 97 2.27 -13.92 -7.87
CA ALA A 97 1.81 -14.39 -6.57
C ALA A 97 2.95 -14.52 -5.55
N ALA A 98 4.19 -14.74 -6.01
CA ALA A 98 5.35 -14.92 -5.14
C ALA A 98 5.61 -13.71 -4.22
N ILE A 99 5.33 -12.48 -4.65
CA ILE A 99 5.50 -11.30 -3.78
C ILE A 99 4.52 -11.29 -2.60
N PHE A 100 3.27 -11.72 -2.84
CA PHE A 100 2.27 -11.81 -1.78
C PHE A 100 2.60 -12.95 -0.82
N GLN A 101 3.03 -14.10 -1.34
CA GLN A 101 3.47 -15.23 -0.51
C GLN A 101 4.67 -14.85 0.37
N TYR A 102 5.67 -14.18 -0.21
CA TYR A 102 6.81 -13.64 0.52
C TYR A 102 6.34 -12.70 1.64
N MET A 103 5.52 -11.70 1.31
CA MET A 103 5.02 -10.73 2.29
C MET A 103 4.24 -11.41 3.44
N LEU A 104 3.35 -12.35 3.12
CA LEU A 104 2.56 -13.06 4.11
C LEU A 104 3.46 -13.86 5.06
N ALA A 105 4.47 -14.56 4.53
CA ALA A 105 5.40 -15.36 5.33
C ALA A 105 6.36 -14.49 6.15
N THR A 106 6.90 -13.41 5.59
CA THR A 106 7.87 -12.54 6.26
C THR A 106 7.27 -11.78 7.44
N TYR A 107 5.99 -11.39 7.34
CA TYR A 107 5.32 -10.57 8.34
C TYR A 107 4.25 -11.33 9.15
N ASP A 108 4.19 -12.66 9.01
CA ASP A 108 3.23 -13.54 9.69
C ASP A 108 1.77 -13.05 9.54
N LEU A 109 1.40 -12.66 8.32
CA LEU A 109 0.08 -12.11 8.03
C LEU A 109 -0.94 -13.22 7.77
N ILE A 110 -2.14 -13.02 8.31
CA ILE A 110 -3.30 -13.85 8.00
C ILE A 110 -3.99 -13.27 6.75
N ALA A 111 -3.80 -13.90 5.58
CA ALA A 111 -4.25 -13.38 4.28
C ALA A 111 -5.72 -12.90 4.26
N HIS A 112 -6.67 -13.72 4.75
CA HIS A 112 -8.09 -13.36 4.74
C HIS A 112 -8.48 -12.21 5.70
N ARG A 113 -7.53 -11.79 6.55
CA ARG A 113 -7.57 -10.63 7.46
C ARG A 113 -6.59 -9.54 7.03
N THR A 114 -6.15 -9.55 5.78
CA THR A 114 -5.29 -8.51 5.21
C THR A 114 -6.00 -7.81 4.07
N LEU A 115 -6.17 -6.49 4.20
CA LEU A 115 -6.72 -5.62 3.16
C LEU A 115 -5.57 -5.06 2.32
N PHE A 116 -5.63 -5.25 1.01
CA PHE A 116 -4.62 -4.76 0.06
C PHE A 116 -5.21 -3.70 -0.88
N PHE A 117 -4.57 -2.55 -0.96
CA PHE A 117 -4.99 -1.41 -1.79
C PHE A 117 -4.01 -1.20 -2.95
N ASP A 118 -4.51 -1.22 -4.18
CA ASP A 118 -3.73 -1.06 -5.40
C ASP A 118 -4.62 -0.48 -6.50
N ASP A 119 -4.09 0.36 -7.39
CA ASP A 119 -4.85 0.92 -8.51
C ASP A 119 -5.01 -0.09 -9.66
N ASP A 120 -4.05 -1.01 -9.82
CA ASP A 120 -4.03 -1.99 -10.90
C ASP A 120 -4.84 -3.25 -10.56
N ILE A 121 -5.91 -3.50 -11.34
CA ILE A 121 -6.78 -4.66 -11.17
C ILE A 121 -6.01 -5.99 -11.23
N ARG A 122 -4.92 -6.08 -12.00
CA ARG A 122 -4.12 -7.31 -12.10
C ARG A 122 -3.45 -7.64 -10.78
N ASN A 123 -2.98 -6.62 -10.07
CA ASN A 123 -2.38 -6.77 -8.74
C ASN A 123 -3.45 -7.19 -7.72
N ILE A 124 -4.64 -6.62 -7.81
CA ILE A 124 -5.79 -6.96 -6.95
C ILE A 124 -6.25 -8.40 -7.16
N GLU A 125 -6.34 -8.86 -8.41
CA GLU A 125 -6.71 -10.24 -8.74
C GLU A 125 -5.67 -11.23 -8.20
N ALA A 126 -4.38 -10.95 -8.39
CA ALA A 126 -3.31 -11.76 -7.84
C ALA A 126 -3.33 -11.81 -6.30
N ALA A 127 -3.57 -10.68 -5.64
CA ALA A 127 -3.71 -10.62 -4.20
C ALA A 127 -4.90 -11.47 -3.70
N ARG A 128 -6.04 -11.41 -4.41
CA ARG A 128 -7.21 -12.24 -4.10
C ARG A 128 -6.94 -13.73 -4.29
N LEU A 129 -6.22 -14.12 -5.34
CA LEU A 129 -5.77 -15.51 -5.54
C LEU A 129 -4.82 -15.98 -4.44
N ALA A 130 -4.01 -15.08 -3.87
CA ALA A 130 -3.19 -15.33 -2.69
C ALA A 130 -3.98 -15.30 -1.36
N GLY A 131 -5.30 -15.09 -1.40
CA GLY A 131 -6.19 -15.10 -0.24
C GLY A 131 -6.38 -13.76 0.48
N LEU A 132 -5.79 -12.67 -0.04
CA LEU A 132 -5.95 -11.33 0.52
C LEU A 132 -7.31 -10.73 0.14
N ARG A 133 -7.76 -9.75 0.92
CA ARG A 133 -8.89 -8.89 0.59
C ARG A 133 -8.41 -7.71 -0.25
N GLY A 134 -8.30 -7.91 -1.57
CA GLY A 134 -7.90 -6.85 -2.50
C GLY A 134 -9.02 -5.84 -2.79
N ILE A 135 -8.74 -4.54 -2.60
CA ILE A 135 -9.60 -3.39 -2.92
C ILE A 135 -8.89 -2.54 -3.99
N GLN A 136 -9.51 -2.43 -5.16
CA GLN A 136 -8.97 -1.57 -6.23
C GLN A 136 -9.20 -0.10 -5.89
N VAL A 137 -8.16 0.71 -5.98
CA VAL A 137 -8.21 2.16 -5.75
C VAL A 137 -8.45 2.86 -7.08
N VAL A 138 -9.72 3.07 -7.41
CA VAL A 138 -10.15 3.91 -8.55
C VAL A 138 -10.76 5.22 -8.06
N ASP A 139 -11.46 5.16 -6.93
CA ASP A 139 -12.10 6.28 -6.24
C ASP A 139 -12.07 6.03 -4.73
N PHE A 140 -11.57 6.98 -3.96
CA PHE A 140 -11.49 6.87 -2.51
C PHE A 140 -12.87 6.82 -1.83
N ALA A 141 -13.93 7.37 -2.42
CA ALA A 141 -15.28 7.22 -1.88
C ALA A 141 -15.76 5.76 -1.99
N GLN A 142 -15.49 5.09 -3.12
CA GLN A 142 -15.72 3.65 -3.26
C GLN A 142 -14.86 2.84 -2.28
N VAL A 143 -13.56 3.15 -2.15
CA VAL A 143 -12.66 2.46 -1.20
C VAL A 143 -13.23 2.54 0.22
N ARG A 144 -13.69 3.72 0.67
CA ARG A 144 -14.32 3.88 1.99
C ARG A 144 -15.59 3.04 2.14
N LYS A 145 -16.40 2.91 1.10
CA LYS A 145 -17.59 2.05 1.11
C LYS A 145 -17.22 0.56 1.21
N GLU A 146 -16.21 0.12 0.47
CA GLU A 146 -15.68 -1.25 0.56
C GLU A 146 -15.09 -1.53 1.95
N MET A 147 -14.32 -0.58 2.50
CA MET A 147 -13.76 -0.66 3.86
C MET A 147 -14.85 -0.90 4.91
N LYS A 148 -15.98 -0.19 4.83
CA LYS A 148 -17.12 -0.37 5.75
C LYS A 148 -17.78 -1.74 5.68
N ARG A 149 -17.63 -2.48 4.57
CA ARG A 149 -18.12 -3.87 4.49
C ARG A 149 -17.26 -4.83 5.32
N HIS A 150 -15.99 -4.50 5.51
CA HIS A 150 -15.05 -5.29 6.30
C HIS A 150 -14.96 -4.81 7.75
N ILE A 151 -15.03 -3.49 7.94
CA ILE A 151 -14.85 -2.81 9.22
C ILE A 151 -16.01 -1.81 9.36
N PRO A 152 -17.19 -2.23 9.89
CA PRO A 152 -18.40 -1.39 9.92
C PRO A 152 -18.21 -0.02 10.60
N ASP A 153 -17.35 0.04 11.61
CA ASP A 153 -17.06 1.26 12.38
C ASP A 153 -15.87 2.07 11.79
N PHE A 154 -15.42 1.76 10.57
CA PHE A 154 -14.33 2.49 9.92
C PHE A 154 -14.70 3.98 9.73
N ALA A 155 -13.81 4.84 10.22
CA ALA A 155 -14.06 6.22 10.62
C ALA A 155 -14.89 7.06 9.62
N LEU A 156 -15.91 7.72 10.17
CA LEU A 156 -16.38 9.06 9.80
C LEU A 156 -15.84 9.99 10.89
N ARG A 157 -14.60 10.44 10.77
CA ARG A 157 -14.09 11.56 11.57
C ARG A 157 -13.56 12.63 10.64
#